data_AF-A0A0D0XB34-F1
#
_entry.id   AF-A0A0D0XB34-F1
#
_cell.length_a   1.000
_cell.length_b   1.000
_cell.length_c   1.000
_cell.angle_alpha   90.00
_cell.angle_beta   90.00
_cell.angle_gamma   90.00
#
_symmetry.space_group_name_H-M   'P 1'
#
loop_
_entity.id
_entity.type
_entity.pdbx_description
1 polymer ?
#
loop_
_entity_poly.entity_id
_entity_poly.type
_entity_poly.pdbx_seq_one_letter_code
_entity_poly.pdbx_strand_id
1 'polypeptide(L)'
;MGPPGGQALPPGTPGAPLLGVSSVLIAGRPAAVVGTVCVCEKPPQHAVLLLTNRIVPAVPPPLRRVLIGGHQAARRGDATGCKAVVSTGATTVLIGG
;
A
#
# COMPACT_ATOMS: atom_id res chain seq x y z
N MET A 1 5.63 -19.59 -21.91
CA MET A 1 4.78 -20.44 -21.06
C MET A 1 5.57 -20.76 -19.80
N GLY A 2 5.15 -20.19 -18.65
CA GLY A 2 5.72 -20.36 -17.30
C GLY A 2 5.96 -19.02 -16.55
N PRO A 3 5.50 -18.85 -15.28
CA PRO A 3 4.17 -19.12 -14.73
C PRO A 3 3.33 -17.82 -14.54
N PRO A 4 2.00 -17.95 -14.35
CA PRO A 4 1.11 -16.89 -13.87
C PRO A 4 1.30 -16.72 -12.36
N GLY A 5 2.08 -15.74 -11.94
CA GLY A 5 2.34 -15.51 -10.52
C GLY A 5 3.22 -14.31 -10.34
N GLY A 6 2.61 -13.15 -10.08
CA GLY A 6 3.33 -11.95 -9.67
C GLY A 6 4.21 -12.29 -8.47
N GLN A 7 5.52 -12.20 -8.67
CA GLN A 7 6.52 -12.33 -7.62
C GLN A 7 6.14 -11.31 -6.53
N ALA A 8 5.93 -11.79 -5.29
CA ALA A 8 5.70 -10.93 -4.14
C ALA A 8 6.95 -10.06 -3.94
N LEU A 9 6.89 -8.80 -4.37
CA LEU A 9 8.00 -7.88 -4.20
C LEU A 9 8.21 -7.59 -2.71
N PRO A 10 9.45 -7.60 -2.19
CA PRO A 10 9.72 -7.31 -0.79
C PRO A 10 9.17 -5.93 -0.37
N PRO A 11 8.69 -5.77 0.88
CA PRO A 11 8.21 -4.49 1.38
C PRO A 11 9.30 -3.41 1.22
N GLY A 12 8.94 -2.28 0.63
CA GLY A 12 9.90 -1.19 0.36
C GLY A 12 10.63 -1.30 -0.98
N THR A 13 10.25 -2.22 -1.87
CA THR A 13 10.84 -2.27 -3.22
C THR A 13 10.66 -0.92 -3.94
N PRO A 14 11.75 -0.30 -4.44
CA PRO A 14 11.66 0.83 -5.35
C PRO A 14 10.79 0.46 -6.56
N GLY A 15 9.70 1.21 -6.78
CA GLY A 15 8.78 0.97 -7.91
C GLY A 15 7.36 0.54 -7.52
N ALA A 16 7.02 0.43 -6.22
CA ALA A 16 5.62 0.37 -5.83
C ALA A 16 4.85 1.57 -6.42
N PRO A 17 3.64 1.36 -6.95
CA PRO A 17 2.94 2.40 -7.68
C PRO A 17 2.63 3.58 -6.76
N LEU A 18 3.03 4.78 -7.21
CA LEU A 18 2.86 6.03 -6.47
C LEU A 18 1.39 6.28 -6.11
N LEU A 19 0.47 5.90 -7.01
CA LEU A 19 -0.98 6.11 -6.89
C LEU A 19 -1.80 4.81 -6.69
N GLY A 20 -1.15 3.69 -6.38
CA GLY A 20 -1.80 2.38 -6.34
C GLY A 20 -1.88 1.69 -7.71
N VAL A 21 -2.36 0.45 -7.72
CA VAL A 21 -2.42 -0.41 -8.91
C VAL A 21 -3.72 -0.16 -9.67
N SER A 22 -3.63 0.36 -10.90
CA SER A 22 -4.80 0.71 -11.73
C SER A 22 -5.51 -0.48 -12.36
N SER A 23 -4.87 -1.66 -12.44
CA SER A 23 -5.51 -2.88 -12.95
C SER A 23 -6.57 -3.46 -12.01
N VAL A 24 -6.61 -3.02 -10.74
CA VAL A 24 -7.60 -3.43 -9.75
C VAL A 24 -8.23 -2.19 -9.14
N LEU A 25 -9.54 -2.04 -9.30
CA LEU A 25 -10.29 -0.93 -8.72
C LEU A 25 -11.05 -1.40 -7.49
N ILE A 26 -10.83 -0.72 -6.36
CA ILE A 26 -11.61 -0.90 -5.13
C ILE A 26 -12.49 0.33 -4.98
N ALA A 27 -13.82 0.13 -4.93
CA ALA A 27 -14.80 1.21 -4.93
C ALA A 27 -14.59 2.24 -6.06
N GLY A 28 -14.19 1.77 -7.25
CA GLY A 28 -13.96 2.62 -8.43
C GLY A 28 -12.62 3.38 -8.44
N ARG A 29 -11.73 3.16 -7.46
CA ARG A 29 -10.42 3.81 -7.38
C ARG A 29 -9.28 2.79 -7.47
N PRO A 30 -8.10 3.15 -8.02
CA PRO A 30 -6.93 2.27 -8.03
C PRO A 30 -6.63 1.72 -6.63
N ALA A 31 -6.39 0.42 -6.55
CA ALA A 31 -6.17 -0.25 -5.28
C ALA A 31 -4.79 0.12 -4.70
N ALA A 32 -4.79 0.62 -3.46
CA ALA A 32 -3.57 0.95 -2.74
C ALA A 32 -2.81 -0.33 -2.33
N VAL A 33 -1.48 -0.27 -2.40
CA VAL A 33 -0.58 -1.37 -2.03
C VAL A 33 0.53 -0.87 -1.11
N VAL A 34 1.23 -1.79 -0.47
CA VAL A 34 2.46 -1.46 0.27
C VAL A 34 3.41 -0.73 -0.66
N GLY A 35 3.94 0.41 -0.19
CA GLY A 35 4.79 1.30 -0.97
C GLY A 35 4.05 2.42 -1.72
N THR A 36 2.71 2.43 -1.78
CA THR A 36 1.95 3.57 -2.30
C THR A 36 2.21 4.83 -1.47
N VAL A 37 2.29 5.99 -2.12
CA VAL A 37 2.62 7.26 -1.46
C VAL A 37 1.42 7.80 -0.70
N CYS A 38 1.68 8.33 0.49
CA CYS A 38 0.71 9.05 1.32
C CYS A 38 1.20 10.48 1.53
N VAL A 39 0.34 11.47 1.29
CA VAL A 39 0.66 12.87 1.59
C VAL A 39 0.33 13.12 3.07
N CYS A 40 1.33 13.40 3.90
CA CYS A 40 1.13 13.85 5.29
C CYS A 40 1.19 15.39 5.32
N GLU A 41 0.05 16.06 5.52
CA GLU A 41 -0.06 17.53 5.55
C GLU A 41 0.27 18.12 6.93
N LYS A 42 1.32 17.61 7.61
CA LYS A 42 1.79 18.16 8.91
C LYS A 42 2.94 19.14 8.67
N PRO A 43 2.70 20.46 8.60
CA PRO A 43 3.75 21.44 8.33
C PRO A 43 4.54 21.74 9.61
N PRO A 44 5.83 22.13 9.51
CA PRO A 44 6.73 21.96 8.37
C PRO A 44 7.42 20.57 8.34
N GLN A 45 7.36 19.84 9.46
CA GLN A 45 8.14 18.64 9.77
C GLN A 45 7.93 17.48 8.79
N HIS A 46 6.72 17.25 8.27
CA HIS A 46 6.45 16.15 7.34
C HIS A 46 6.35 16.60 5.87
N ALA A 47 6.41 17.91 5.60
CA ALA A 47 6.41 18.43 4.24
C ALA A 47 7.63 17.91 3.45
N VAL A 48 8.77 17.70 4.12
CA VAL A 48 10.01 17.16 3.52
C VAL A 48 9.83 15.70 3.06
N LEU A 49 8.86 14.96 3.60
CA LEU A 49 8.70 13.55 3.26
C LEU A 49 8.11 13.35 1.84
N LEU A 50 7.34 14.30 1.29
CA LEU A 50 6.80 14.29 -0.08
C LEU A 50 6.47 12.88 -0.62
N LEU A 51 7.20 12.43 -1.66
CA LEU A 51 7.03 11.15 -2.35
C LEU A 51 7.71 9.95 -1.66
N THR A 52 8.34 10.19 -0.51
CA THR A 52 9.04 9.16 0.28
C THR A 52 8.17 8.64 1.43
N ASN A 53 7.12 9.36 1.82
CA ASN A 53 6.14 8.84 2.77
C ASN A 53 5.26 7.79 2.11
N ARG A 54 5.55 6.51 2.38
CA ARG A 54 4.88 5.37 1.75
C ARG A 54 4.17 4.51 2.78
N ILE A 55 3.16 3.76 2.34
CA ILE A 55 2.49 2.74 3.15
C ILE A 55 3.47 1.63 3.51
N VAL A 56 3.55 1.32 4.80
CA VAL A 56 4.34 0.26 5.41
C VAL A 56 3.38 -0.74 6.05
N PRO A 57 3.53 -2.05 5.78
CA PRO A 57 2.62 -3.04 6.32
C PRO A 57 2.74 -3.13 7.85
N ALA A 58 1.62 -3.10 8.56
CA ALA A 58 1.61 -3.28 10.02
C ALA A 58 1.98 -4.71 10.47
N VAL A 59 1.88 -5.68 9.55
CA VAL A 59 2.22 -7.08 9.82
C VAL A 59 3.22 -7.52 8.75
N PRO A 60 4.40 -8.05 9.14
CA PRO A 60 5.43 -8.42 8.19
C PRO A 60 5.01 -9.63 7.31
N PRO A 61 5.61 -9.78 6.12
CA PRO A 61 5.50 -11.02 5.35
C PRO A 61 5.99 -12.23 6.17
N PRO A 62 5.46 -13.46 5.93
CA PRO A 62 4.46 -13.86 4.94
C PRO A 62 3.02 -13.84 5.46
N LEU A 63 2.76 -13.25 6.63
CA LEU A 63 1.46 -13.31 7.30
C LEU A 63 0.32 -12.61 6.53
N ARG A 64 0.65 -11.88 5.45
CA ARG A 64 -0.30 -11.27 4.52
C ARG A 64 -0.50 -12.14 3.29
N ARG A 65 -1.74 -12.55 3.06
CA ARG A 65 -2.11 -13.48 1.98
C ARG A 65 -2.66 -12.81 0.72
N VAL A 66 -3.04 -11.53 0.78
CA VAL A 66 -3.67 -10.83 -0.35
C VAL A 66 -2.64 -9.98 -1.08
N LEU A 67 -2.48 -10.26 -2.37
CA LEU A 67 -1.65 -9.50 -3.29
C LEU A 67 -2.51 -8.81 -4.34
N ILE A 68 -2.17 -7.58 -4.70
CA ILE A 68 -2.79 -6.79 -5.76
C ILE A 68 -1.70 -6.35 -6.72
N GLY A 69 -1.79 -6.75 -7.99
CA GLY A 69 -0.75 -6.48 -8.98
C GLY A 69 0.63 -7.04 -8.61
N GLY A 70 0.68 -8.11 -7.78
CA GLY A 70 1.95 -8.67 -7.26
C GLY A 70 2.50 -7.98 -6.01
N HIS A 71 1.86 -6.91 -5.53
CA HIS A 71 2.26 -6.20 -4.32
C HIS A 71 1.34 -6.55 -3.15
N GLN A 72 1.85 -6.49 -1.92
CA GLN A 72 1.00 -6.67 -0.74
C GLN A 72 -0.10 -5.61 -0.71
N ALA A 73 -1.34 -6.05 -0.57
CA ALA A 73 -2.47 -5.14 -0.48
C ALA A 73 -2.37 -4.26 0.77
N ALA A 74 -2.60 -2.95 0.60
CA ALA A 74 -2.70 -2.02 1.71
C ALA A 74 -4.06 -2.19 2.40
N ARG A 75 -4.10 -2.07 3.72
CA ARG A 75 -5.33 -2.17 4.50
C ARG A 75 -5.38 -1.14 5.62
N ARG A 76 -6.59 -0.92 6.15
CA ARG A 76 -6.78 -0.16 7.39
C ARG A 76 -5.90 -0.75 8.49
N GLY A 77 -5.25 0.13 9.25
CA GLY A 77 -4.30 -0.25 10.30
C GLY A 77 -2.84 -0.31 9.83
N ASP A 78 -2.56 -0.21 8.52
CA ASP A 78 -1.19 -0.07 8.03
C ASP A 78 -0.54 1.22 8.48
N ALA A 79 0.78 1.21 8.61
CA ALA A 79 1.55 2.39 8.96
C ALA A 79 1.97 3.14 7.70
N THR A 80 2.48 4.34 7.89
CA THR A 80 3.18 5.12 6.86
C THR A 80 4.60 5.41 7.32
N GLY A 81 5.47 5.84 6.40
CA GLY A 81 6.83 6.29 6.76
C GLY A 81 6.82 7.41 7.84
N CYS A 82 5.79 8.27 7.83
CA CYS A 82 5.57 9.34 8.81
C CYS A 82 5.00 8.83 10.16
N LYS A 83 4.90 7.50 10.34
CA LYS A 83 4.31 6.78 11.48
C LYS A 83 2.81 6.99 11.70
N ALA A 84 2.12 7.67 10.78
CA ALA A 84 0.66 7.73 10.79
C ALA A 84 0.05 6.38 10.39
N VAL A 85 -1.17 6.11 10.85
CA VAL A 85 -1.92 4.89 10.57
C VAL A 85 -2.97 5.16 9.49
N VAL A 86 -3.09 4.24 8.52
CA VAL A 86 -4.17 4.22 7.52
C VAL A 86 -5.49 3.98 8.23
N SER A 87 -6.26 5.05 8.44
CA SER A 87 -7.48 5.05 9.25
C SER A 87 -8.73 4.67 8.45
N THR A 88 -8.71 4.86 7.13
CA THR A 88 -9.85 4.66 6.23
C THR A 88 -9.54 3.69 5.09
N GLY A 89 -10.59 3.08 4.54
CA GLY A 89 -10.56 2.24 3.35
C GLY A 89 -11.95 2.18 2.71
N ALA A 90 -12.13 1.34 1.69
CA ALA A 90 -13.47 1.11 1.15
C ALA A 90 -14.36 0.38 2.16
N THR A 91 -15.60 0.84 2.33
CA THR A 91 -16.58 0.21 3.24
C THR A 91 -17.13 -1.11 2.70
N THR A 92 -16.91 -1.39 1.41
CA THR A 92 -17.43 -2.55 0.69
C THR A 92 -16.41 -3.68 0.51
N VAL A 93 -15.13 -3.45 0.83
CA VAL A 93 -14.05 -4.43 0.60
C VAL A 93 -13.18 -4.55 1.85
N LEU A 94 -13.12 -5.77 2.38
CA LEU A 94 -12.27 -6.13 3.52
C LEU A 94 -11.09 -6.98 3.04
N ILE A 95 -9.86 -6.55 3.35
CA ILE A 95 -8.64 -7.22 2.90
C ILE A 95 -7.99 -7.98 4.06
N GLY A 96 -8.04 -9.32 3.98
CA GLY A 96 -7.38 -10.22 4.92
C GLY A 96 -8.25 -10.75 6.07
N GLY A 97 -9.55 -10.42 6.08
CA GLY A 97 -10.51 -10.83 7.11
C GLY A 97 -10.61 -9.85 8.27
#